data_AF-A0A418V4X2-F1
#
_entry.id   AF-A0A418V4X2-F1
#
_cell.length_a   1.000
_cell.length_b   1.000
_cell.length_c   1.000
_cell.angle_alpha   90.00
_cell.angle_beta   90.00
_cell.angle_gamma   90.00
#
_symmetry.space_group_name_H-M   'P 1'
#
loop_
_entity.id
_entity.type
_entity.pdbx_description
1 polymer ?
#
loop_
_entity_poly.entity_id
_entity_poly.type
_entity_poly.pdbx_seq_one_letter_code
_entity_poly.pdbx_strand_id
1 'polypeptide(L)'
;MTDTALARIQGAISPGALFQVFMGVALVGIGGGLPAHARRALVTRGWMTDEEFAEVFTLAQLTPGPNAVNLAAMVGVRLRGKTGAVLAVAGILLPGLLTMLAASWVTLGLRDGLPDWLQSALHGAACAAIGVLLTAAIPVVKIGLGIRGGWLIALLTWLALGVLRLDLLPVLLILLGVGLLIHYPRKPEGKPL
;
A
#
# COMPACT_ATOMS: atom_id res chain seq x y z
N MET A 1 -20.57 -19.22 -10.17
CA MET A 1 -19.81 -19.34 -11.43
C MET A 1 -18.89 -20.54 -11.31
N THR A 2 -18.94 -21.47 -12.26
CA THR A 2 -18.33 -22.80 -12.19
C THR A 2 -16.80 -22.76 -12.25
N ASP A 3 -16.14 -23.65 -11.49
CA ASP A 3 -14.68 -23.86 -11.39
C ASP A 3 -13.98 -23.99 -12.77
N THR A 4 -14.71 -24.51 -13.76
CA THR A 4 -14.28 -24.67 -15.16
C THR A 4 -14.15 -23.37 -15.95
N ALA A 5 -14.91 -22.31 -15.60
CA ALA A 5 -14.80 -21.00 -16.24
C ALA A 5 -13.57 -20.23 -15.74
N LEU A 6 -13.28 -20.31 -14.43
CA LEU A 6 -12.06 -19.78 -13.82
C LEU A 6 -10.82 -20.48 -14.39
N ALA A 7 -10.82 -21.81 -14.48
CA ALA A 7 -9.71 -22.56 -15.07
C ALA A 7 -9.40 -22.16 -16.53
N ARG A 8 -10.43 -21.81 -17.33
CA ARG A 8 -10.25 -21.32 -18.71
C ARG A 8 -9.63 -19.93 -18.78
N ILE A 9 -10.02 -19.02 -17.88
CA ILE A 9 -9.45 -17.66 -17.81
C ILE A 9 -8.01 -17.72 -17.28
N GLN A 10 -7.74 -18.55 -16.26
CA GLN A 10 -6.41 -18.77 -15.70
C GLN A 10 -5.42 -19.34 -16.72
N GLY A 11 -5.89 -20.21 -17.63
CA GLY A 11 -5.10 -20.74 -18.74
C GLY A 11 -4.73 -19.69 -19.81
N ALA A 12 -5.56 -18.66 -19.98
CA ALA A 12 -5.39 -17.64 -21.02
C ALA A 12 -4.49 -16.46 -20.60
N ILE A 13 -4.33 -16.19 -19.30
CA ILE A 13 -3.49 -15.08 -18.82
C ILE A 13 -2.01 -15.45 -18.97
N SER A 14 -1.23 -14.81 -19.84
CA SER A 14 0.18 -15.18 -19.95
C SER A 14 0.96 -14.86 -18.65
N PRO A 15 1.89 -15.73 -18.20
CA PRO A 15 2.71 -15.48 -16.99
C PRO A 15 3.47 -14.15 -17.09
N GLY A 16 4.02 -13.85 -18.27
CA GLY A 16 4.74 -12.61 -18.55
C GLY A 16 3.85 -11.38 -18.47
N ALA A 17 2.58 -11.47 -18.89
CA ALA A 17 1.66 -10.34 -18.78
C ALA A 17 1.34 -10.00 -17.32
N LEU A 18 1.15 -11.01 -16.45
CA LEU A 18 0.94 -10.80 -15.02
C LEU A 18 2.14 -10.08 -14.38
N PHE A 19 3.35 -10.56 -14.69
CA PHE A 19 4.60 -9.94 -14.26
C PHE A 19 4.69 -8.47 -14.70
N GLN A 20 4.46 -8.20 -15.99
CA GLN A 20 4.53 -6.85 -16.57
C GLN A 20 3.51 -5.89 -15.94
N VAL A 21 2.30 -6.38 -15.64
CA VAL A 21 1.28 -5.58 -14.96
C VAL A 21 1.75 -5.17 -13.58
N PHE A 22 2.22 -6.11 -12.77
CA PHE A 22 2.68 -5.80 -11.40
C PHE A 22 3.96 -4.97 -11.38
N MET A 23 4.84 -5.14 -12.38
CA MET A 23 5.99 -4.27 -12.60
C MET A 23 5.58 -2.84 -12.93
N GLY A 24 4.61 -2.63 -13.83
CA GLY A 24 4.06 -1.31 -14.12
C GLY A 24 3.35 -0.68 -12.93
N VAL A 25 2.61 -1.49 -12.15
CA VAL A 25 1.98 -1.05 -10.91
C VAL A 25 3.02 -0.59 -9.88
N ALA A 26 4.17 -1.25 -9.77
CA ALA A 26 5.24 -0.82 -8.87
C ALA A 26 5.93 0.47 -9.32
N LEU A 27 6.10 0.67 -10.63
CA LEU A 27 6.71 1.89 -11.18
C LEU A 27 5.83 3.14 -11.00
N VAL A 28 4.50 2.98 -11.05
CA VAL A 28 3.54 4.10 -11.03
C VAL A 28 2.84 4.26 -9.67
N GLY A 29 2.76 3.19 -8.88
CA GLY A 29 1.98 3.11 -7.64
C GLY A 29 2.59 3.81 -6.43
N ILE A 30 2.86 5.11 -6.53
CA ILE A 30 3.41 5.92 -5.43
C ILE A 30 2.29 6.35 -4.46
N GLY A 31 2.59 6.45 -3.16
CA GLY A 31 1.76 7.18 -2.19
C GLY A 31 0.35 6.62 -1.93
N GLY A 32 0.14 5.31 -2.05
CA GLY A 32 -1.18 4.68 -1.85
C GLY A 32 -2.01 4.52 -3.11
N GLY A 33 -1.51 4.95 -4.28
CA GLY A 33 -2.13 4.67 -5.59
C GLY A 33 -2.01 3.21 -6.02
N LEU A 34 -1.14 2.42 -5.39
CA LEU A 34 -0.83 1.04 -5.81
C LEU A 34 -2.08 0.14 -5.93
N PRO A 35 -2.98 0.05 -4.93
CA PRO A 35 -4.20 -0.75 -5.06
C PRO A 35 -5.13 -0.22 -6.16
N ALA A 36 -5.21 1.10 -6.36
CA ALA A 36 -6.01 1.70 -7.42
C ALA A 36 -5.48 1.38 -8.82
N HIS A 37 -4.16 1.43 -9.02
CA HIS A 37 -3.51 1.06 -10.27
C HIS A 37 -3.63 -0.45 -10.53
N ALA A 38 -3.45 -1.28 -9.51
CA ALA A 38 -3.66 -2.73 -9.62
C ALA A 38 -5.10 -3.04 -10.02
N ARG A 39 -6.09 -2.50 -9.29
CA ARG A 39 -7.52 -2.64 -9.62
C ARG A 39 -7.79 -2.26 -11.06
N ARG A 40 -7.40 -1.04 -11.46
CA ARG A 40 -7.63 -0.55 -12.82
C ARG A 40 -7.00 -1.48 -13.85
N ALA A 41 -5.75 -1.89 -13.66
CA ALA A 41 -5.04 -2.74 -14.61
C ALA A 41 -5.68 -4.13 -14.75
N LEU A 42 -6.16 -4.72 -13.66
CA LEU A 42 -6.77 -6.05 -13.63
C LEU A 42 -8.20 -6.04 -14.18
N VAL A 43 -9.02 -5.05 -13.78
CA VAL A 43 -10.43 -4.93 -14.18
C VAL A 43 -10.55 -4.56 -15.65
N THR A 44 -9.75 -3.61 -16.14
CA THR A 44 -9.75 -3.24 -17.57
C THR A 44 -9.35 -4.39 -18.50
N ARG A 45 -8.60 -5.37 -18.00
CA ARG A 45 -8.21 -6.58 -18.75
C ARG A 45 -9.23 -7.72 -18.62
N GLY A 46 -10.28 -7.54 -17.82
CA GLY A 46 -11.24 -8.58 -17.49
C GLY A 46 -10.65 -9.74 -16.69
N TRP A 47 -9.50 -9.55 -16.04
CA TRP A 47 -8.86 -10.60 -15.24
C TRP A 47 -9.52 -10.76 -13.87
N MET A 48 -10.13 -9.69 -13.36
CA MET A 48 -10.89 -9.67 -12.12
C MET A 48 -12.04 -8.68 -12.24
N THR A 49 -13.13 -8.95 -11.54
CA THR A 49 -14.20 -7.99 -11.27
C THR A 49 -13.83 -7.06 -10.11
N ASP A 50 -14.62 -6.00 -9.92
CA ASP A 50 -14.44 -5.07 -8.81
C ASP A 50 -14.70 -5.73 -7.46
N GLU A 51 -15.68 -6.63 -7.41
CA GLU A 51 -16.04 -7.41 -6.23
C GLU A 51 -14.91 -8.37 -5.85
N GLU A 52 -14.37 -9.11 -6.82
CA GLU A 52 -13.25 -10.02 -6.58
C GLU A 52 -11.99 -9.27 -6.13
N PHE A 53 -11.72 -8.10 -6.72
CA PHE A 53 -10.58 -7.28 -6.28
C PHE A 53 -10.78 -6.79 -4.85
N ALA A 54 -11.97 -6.31 -4.49
CA ALA A 54 -12.27 -5.83 -3.15
C ALA A 54 -12.13 -6.93 -2.09
N GLU A 55 -12.56 -8.15 -2.40
CA GLU A 55 -12.39 -9.34 -1.55
C GLU A 55 -10.90 -9.63 -1.31
N VAL A 56 -10.10 -9.74 -2.38
CA VAL A 56 -8.67 -10.01 -2.27
C VAL A 56 -7.92 -8.88 -1.56
N PHE A 57 -8.27 -7.63 -1.85
CA PHE A 57 -7.67 -6.48 -1.21
C PHE A 57 -7.96 -6.44 0.30
N THR A 58 -9.17 -6.82 0.70
CA THR A 58 -9.54 -6.94 2.11
C THR A 58 -8.70 -8.01 2.80
N LEU A 59 -8.57 -9.20 2.21
CA LEU A 59 -7.71 -10.26 2.75
C LEU A 59 -6.24 -9.84 2.83
N ALA A 60 -5.75 -9.09 1.85
CA ALA A 60 -4.38 -8.60 1.83
C ALA A 60 -4.08 -7.61 2.98
N GLN A 61 -5.07 -6.78 3.35
CA GLN A 61 -4.96 -5.84 4.48
C GLN A 61 -5.07 -6.51 5.85
N LEU A 62 -5.78 -7.64 5.94
CA LEU A 62 -5.86 -8.43 7.18
C LEU A 62 -4.59 -9.24 7.42
N THR A 63 -3.84 -9.53 6.36
CA THR A 63 -2.61 -10.32 6.45
C THR A 63 -1.48 -9.45 6.98
N PRO A 64 -0.74 -9.87 8.03
CA PRO A 64 0.41 -9.13 8.52
C PRO A 64 1.49 -9.03 7.43
N GLY A 65 2.05 -7.84 7.25
CA GLY A 65 3.15 -7.60 6.31
C GLY A 65 2.90 -6.42 5.38
N PRO A 66 3.74 -6.27 4.34
CA PRO A 66 3.61 -5.17 3.39
C PRO A 66 2.36 -5.35 2.51
N ASN A 67 1.37 -4.48 2.66
CA ASN A 67 0.09 -4.55 1.93
C ASN A 67 0.25 -4.74 0.42
N ALA A 68 1.24 -4.08 -0.20
CA ALA A 68 1.50 -4.21 -1.64
C ALA A 68 1.92 -5.64 -2.04
N VAL A 69 2.82 -6.25 -1.27
CA VAL A 69 3.32 -7.61 -1.51
C VAL A 69 2.21 -8.63 -1.26
N ASN A 70 1.45 -8.46 -0.18
CA ASN A 70 0.31 -9.32 0.13
C ASN A 70 -0.74 -9.29 -0.99
N LEU A 71 -1.09 -8.10 -1.48
CA LEU A 71 -2.01 -7.93 -2.60
C LEU A 71 -1.51 -8.64 -3.87
N ALA A 72 -0.24 -8.43 -4.25
CA ALA A 72 0.34 -9.09 -5.41
C ALA A 72 0.38 -10.61 -5.27
N ALA A 73 0.77 -11.13 -4.11
CA ALA A 73 0.80 -12.55 -3.84
C ALA A 73 -0.62 -13.16 -3.96
N MET A 74 -1.61 -12.57 -3.31
CA MET A 74 -2.98 -13.10 -3.32
C MET A 74 -3.65 -13.00 -4.69
N VAL A 75 -3.49 -11.87 -5.39
CA VAL A 75 -3.96 -11.74 -6.79
C VAL A 75 -3.24 -12.76 -7.68
N GLY A 76 -1.92 -12.91 -7.53
CA GLY A 76 -1.14 -13.87 -8.29
C GLY A 76 -1.60 -15.32 -8.07
N VAL A 77 -1.87 -15.71 -6.82
CA VAL A 77 -2.46 -17.03 -6.51
C VAL A 77 -3.83 -17.20 -7.16
N ARG A 78 -4.69 -16.18 -7.10
CA ARG A 78 -6.04 -16.27 -7.66
C ARG A 78 -6.05 -16.40 -9.19
N LEU A 79 -5.10 -15.73 -9.88
CA LEU A 79 -5.04 -15.71 -11.33
C LEU A 79 -4.23 -16.85 -11.96
N ARG A 80 -3.16 -17.34 -11.32
CA ARG A 80 -2.31 -18.42 -11.88
C ARG A 80 -1.73 -19.36 -10.81
N GLY A 81 -2.34 -19.46 -9.64
CA GLY A 81 -1.85 -20.31 -8.56
C GLY A 81 -0.47 -19.89 -8.05
N LYS A 82 0.31 -20.85 -7.54
CA LYS A 82 1.61 -20.58 -6.90
C LYS A 82 2.60 -19.85 -7.82
N THR A 83 2.61 -20.16 -9.11
CA THR A 83 3.50 -19.52 -10.08
C THR A 83 3.10 -18.07 -10.33
N GLY A 84 1.80 -17.77 -10.36
CA GLY A 84 1.29 -16.41 -10.44
C GLY A 84 1.69 -15.55 -9.24
N ALA A 85 1.68 -16.13 -8.04
CA ALA A 85 2.10 -15.46 -6.82
C ALA A 85 3.56 -14.99 -6.91
N VAL A 86 4.47 -15.89 -7.30
CA VAL A 86 5.90 -15.59 -7.45
C VAL A 86 6.12 -14.51 -8.50
N LEU A 87 5.45 -14.59 -9.65
CA LEU A 87 5.61 -13.60 -10.73
C LEU A 87 5.04 -12.23 -10.37
N ALA A 88 3.87 -12.18 -9.71
CA ALA A 88 3.28 -10.92 -9.28
C ALA A 88 4.15 -10.23 -8.21
N VAL A 89 4.64 -11.00 -7.22
CA VAL A 89 5.54 -10.48 -6.19
C VAL A 89 6.88 -10.04 -6.78
N ALA A 90 7.47 -10.84 -7.67
CA ALA A 90 8.69 -10.46 -8.38
C ALA A 90 8.48 -9.18 -9.21
N GLY A 91 7.34 -9.04 -9.90
CA GLY A 91 6.98 -7.83 -10.63
C GLY A 91 6.93 -6.61 -9.73
N ILE A 92 6.36 -6.73 -8.52
CA ILE A 92 6.35 -5.62 -7.56
C ILE A 92 7.73 -5.27 -7.01
N LEU A 93 8.54 -6.28 -6.68
CA LEU A 93 9.80 -6.07 -5.95
C LEU A 93 10.98 -5.71 -6.86
N LEU A 94 11.03 -6.25 -8.08
CA LEU A 94 12.17 -6.09 -8.98
C LEU A 94 12.49 -4.63 -9.31
N PRO A 95 11.54 -3.74 -9.65
CA PRO A 95 11.86 -2.35 -9.94
C PRO A 95 12.60 -1.68 -8.78
N GLY A 96 12.10 -1.83 -7.55
CA GLY A 96 12.74 -1.28 -6.35
C GLY A 96 14.11 -1.89 -6.10
N LEU A 97 14.23 -3.21 -6.20
CA LEU A 97 15.50 -3.93 -6.02
C LEU A 97 16.55 -3.48 -7.03
N LEU A 98 16.21 -3.45 -8.32
CA LEU A 98 17.12 -3.03 -9.39
C LEU A 98 17.54 -1.57 -9.23
N THR A 99 16.60 -0.69 -8.89
CA THR A 99 16.90 0.73 -8.66
C THR A 99 17.85 0.90 -7.47
N MET A 100 17.63 0.14 -6.38
CA MET A 100 18.49 0.18 -5.21
C MET A 100 19.88 -0.39 -5.48
N LEU A 101 19.98 -1.50 -6.21
CA LEU A 101 21.27 -2.08 -6.62
C LEU A 101 22.04 -1.13 -7.55
N ALA A 102 21.36 -0.52 -8.51
CA ALA A 102 21.96 0.46 -9.41
C ALA A 102 22.47 1.69 -8.64
N ALA A 103 21.65 2.24 -7.74
CA ALA A 103 22.05 3.34 -6.87
C ALA A 103 23.27 2.95 -6.02
N SER A 104 23.23 1.78 -5.39
CA SER A 104 24.32 1.29 -4.55
C SER A 104 25.62 1.09 -5.32
N TRP A 105 25.54 0.56 -6.54
CA TRP A 105 26.70 0.38 -7.42
C TRP A 105 27.34 1.71 -7.80
N VAL A 106 26.52 2.71 -8.16
CA VAL A 106 27.00 4.07 -8.47
C VAL A 106 27.66 4.69 -7.24
N THR A 107 27.02 4.63 -6.08
CA THR A 107 27.56 5.25 -4.85
C THR A 107 28.85 4.60 -4.36
N LEU A 108 28.99 3.28 -4.51
CA LEU A 108 30.20 2.56 -4.09
C LEU A 108 31.36 2.72 -5.08
N GLY A 109 31.07 2.99 -6.36
CA GLY A 109 32.07 3.29 -7.37
C GLY A 109 32.71 4.68 -7.21
N LEU A 110 32.01 5.61 -6.58
CA LEU A 110 32.43 7.00 -6.36
C LEU A 110 33.12 7.15 -4.98
N ARG A 111 34.42 6.85 -4.93
CA ARG A 111 35.21 6.91 -3.67
C ARG A 111 35.31 8.32 -3.07
N ASP A 112 35.21 9.35 -3.89
CA ASP A 112 35.30 10.76 -3.48
C ASP A 112 33.93 11.36 -3.11
N GLY A 113 32.88 10.53 -3.04
CA GLY A 113 31.50 10.95 -2.78
C GLY A 113 30.70 11.24 -4.06
N LEU A 114 29.39 11.46 -3.91
CA LEU A 114 28.52 11.79 -5.04
C LEU A 114 28.76 13.25 -5.48
N PRO A 115 28.73 13.56 -6.79
CA PRO A 115 28.77 14.94 -7.28
C PRO A 115 27.65 15.81 -6.69
N ASP A 116 27.91 17.09 -6.45
CA ASP A 116 26.96 18.03 -5.81
C ASP A 116 25.61 18.12 -6.54
N TRP A 117 25.62 18.07 -7.88
CA TRP A 117 24.39 18.09 -8.69
C TRP A 117 23.52 16.84 -8.44
N LEU A 118 24.15 15.68 -8.23
CA LEU A 118 23.45 14.42 -7.99
C LEU A 118 22.91 14.38 -6.56
N GLN A 119 23.67 14.88 -5.58
CA GLN A 119 23.18 15.05 -4.20
C GLN A 119 21.96 15.97 -4.16
N SER A 120 22.02 17.10 -4.88
CA SER A 120 20.92 18.06 -4.98
C SER A 120 19.69 17.44 -5.65
N ALA A 121 19.88 16.65 -6.72
CA ALA A 121 18.80 15.92 -7.38
C ALA A 121 18.13 14.89 -6.46
N LEU A 122 18.92 14.12 -5.69
CA LEU A 122 18.40 13.17 -4.70
C LEU A 122 17.64 13.87 -3.58
N HIS A 123 18.12 15.04 -3.13
CA HIS A 123 17.42 15.84 -2.14
C HIS A 123 16.08 16.36 -2.68
N GLY A 124 16.05 16.83 -3.93
CA GLY A 124 14.82 17.21 -4.63
C GLY A 124 13.83 16.05 -4.77
N ALA A 125 14.33 14.85 -5.09
CA ALA A 125 13.51 13.64 -5.14
C ALA A 125 12.94 13.27 -3.76
N ALA A 126 13.71 13.43 -2.68
CA ALA A 126 13.23 13.24 -1.31
C ALA A 126 12.12 14.25 -0.95
N CYS A 127 12.27 15.52 -1.32
CA CYS A 127 11.22 16.52 -1.15
C CYS A 127 9.94 16.17 -1.94
N ALA A 128 10.07 15.69 -3.18
CA ALA A 128 8.94 15.22 -3.98
C ALA A 128 8.23 14.02 -3.32
N ALA A 129 8.99 13.07 -2.78
CA ALA A 129 8.45 11.92 -2.06
C ALA A 129 7.65 12.36 -0.81
N ILE A 130 8.14 13.35 -0.06
CA ILE A 130 7.39 13.96 1.05
C ILE A 130 6.08 14.59 0.55
N GLY A 131 6.12 15.31 -0.57
CA GLY A 131 4.91 15.87 -1.19
C GLY A 131 3.86 14.79 -1.51
N VAL A 132 4.29 13.67 -2.09
CA VAL A 132 3.41 12.54 -2.38
C VAL A 132 2.87 11.87 -1.11
N LEU A 133 3.72 11.71 -0.09
CA LEU A 133 3.30 11.22 1.23
C LEU A 133 2.22 12.11 1.85
N LEU A 134 2.39 13.44 1.76
CA LEU A 134 1.42 14.39 2.27
C LEU A 134 0.09 14.31 1.53
N THR A 135 0.08 14.12 0.20
CA THR A 135 -1.18 13.92 -0.54
C THR A 135 -1.98 12.70 -0.06
N ALA A 136 -1.30 11.64 0.40
CA ALA A 136 -1.94 10.47 0.99
C ALA A 136 -2.38 10.72 2.45
N ALA A 137 -1.59 11.48 3.21
CA ALA A 137 -1.84 11.73 4.63
C ALA A 137 -2.93 12.77 4.88
N ILE A 138 -3.02 13.83 4.06
CA ILE A 138 -3.95 14.95 4.27
C ILE A 138 -5.41 14.50 4.38
N PRO A 139 -5.96 13.63 3.50
CA PRO A 139 -7.33 13.14 3.64
C PRO A 139 -7.56 12.42 4.98
N VAL A 140 -6.61 11.60 5.41
CA VAL A 140 -6.69 10.86 6.68
C VAL A 140 -6.71 11.82 7.87
N VAL A 141 -5.85 12.84 7.85
CA VAL A 141 -5.80 13.88 8.89
C VAL A 141 -7.12 14.67 8.93
N LYS A 142 -7.66 15.08 7.77
CA LYS A 142 -8.94 15.80 7.70
C LYS A 142 -10.09 15.00 8.30
N ILE A 143 -10.15 13.69 8.01
CA ILE A 143 -11.13 12.78 8.62
C ILE A 143 -10.93 12.74 10.14
N GLY A 144 -9.69 12.56 10.60
CA GLY A 144 -9.37 12.50 12.03
C GLY A 144 -9.75 13.76 12.80
N LEU A 145 -9.49 14.94 12.24
CA LEU A 145 -9.82 16.23 12.86
C LEU A 145 -11.34 16.51 12.90
N GLY A 146 -12.13 15.90 12.01
CA GLY A 146 -13.59 16.03 12.00
C GLY A 146 -14.29 15.26 13.11
N ILE A 147 -13.58 14.34 13.79
CA ILE A 147 -14.12 13.56 14.91
C ILE A 147 -14.12 14.42 16.18
N ARG A 148 -15.18 14.34 16.99
CA ARG A 148 -15.25 15.03 18.29
C ARG A 148 -14.08 14.62 19.18
N GLY A 149 -13.19 15.56 19.52
CA GLY A 149 -11.97 15.28 20.29
C GLY A 149 -10.81 14.68 19.47
N GLY A 150 -10.97 14.49 18.16
CA GLY A 150 -9.95 13.92 17.27
C GLY A 150 -8.68 14.76 17.18
N TRP A 151 -8.78 16.09 17.25
CA TRP A 151 -7.61 16.98 17.31
C TRP A 151 -6.77 16.77 18.59
N LEU A 152 -7.41 16.49 19.72
CA LEU A 152 -6.72 16.23 20.98
C LEU A 152 -6.03 14.87 20.94
N ILE A 153 -6.71 13.85 20.40
CA ILE A 153 -6.12 12.53 20.16
C ILE A 153 -4.90 12.65 19.25
N ALA A 154 -5.00 13.41 18.15
CA ALA A 154 -3.89 13.65 17.23
C ALA A 154 -2.70 14.34 17.92
N LEU A 155 -2.97 15.38 18.73
CA LEU A 155 -1.94 16.10 19.47
C LEU A 155 -1.24 15.20 20.50
N LEU A 156 -2.00 14.41 21.26
CA LEU A 156 -1.47 13.46 22.24
C LEU A 156 -0.63 12.37 21.56
N THR A 157 -1.07 11.88 20.40
CA THR A 157 -0.30 10.91 19.59
C THR A 157 1.02 11.51 19.15
N TRP A 158 0.99 12.75 18.62
CA TRP A 158 2.20 13.45 18.18
C TRP A 158 3.17 13.71 19.33
N LEU A 159 2.67 14.11 20.50
CA LEU A 159 3.50 14.32 21.69
C LEU A 159 4.13 13.01 22.18
N ALA A 160 3.35 11.93 22.24
CA ALA A 160 3.82 10.63 22.71
C ALA A 160 4.88 10.01 21.79
N LEU A 161 4.65 10.01 20.48
CA LEU A 161 5.57 9.38 19.51
C LEU A 161 6.70 10.30 19.06
N GLY A 162 6.40 11.58 18.83
CA GLY A 162 7.35 12.54 18.27
C GLY A 162 8.30 13.13 19.30
N VAL A 163 7.77 13.57 20.45
CA VAL A 163 8.55 14.27 21.49
C VAL A 163 9.05 13.30 22.55
N LEU A 164 8.14 12.49 23.12
CA LEU A 164 8.47 11.54 24.18
C LEU A 164 9.11 10.25 23.64
N ARG A 165 9.03 10.01 22.32
CA ARG A 165 9.60 8.84 21.63
C ARG A 165 9.21 7.51 22.28
N LEU A 166 7.98 7.43 22.76
CA LEU A 166 7.44 6.21 23.35
C LEU A 166 7.25 5.13 22.27
N ASP A 167 7.28 3.87 22.70
CA ASP A 167 7.03 2.76 21.80
C ASP A 167 5.62 2.84 21.19
N LEU A 168 5.53 2.50 19.90
CA LEU A 168 4.29 2.56 19.13
C LEU A 168 3.19 1.69 19.74
N LEU A 169 3.54 0.51 20.24
CA LEU A 169 2.59 -0.49 20.75
C LEU A 169 1.80 0.03 21.97
N PRO A 170 2.43 0.50 23.07
CA PRO A 170 1.71 1.09 24.19
C PRO A 170 0.82 2.27 23.80
N VAL A 171 1.35 3.20 23.00
CA VAL A 171 0.63 4.40 22.57
C VAL A 171 -0.61 4.02 21.77
N LEU A 172 -0.48 3.06 20.85
CA LEU A 172 -1.58 2.54 20.05
C LEU A 172 -2.66 1.89 20.92
N LEU A 173 -2.29 1.04 21.88
CA LEU A 173 -3.24 0.34 22.75
C LEU A 173 -4.06 1.32 23.61
N ILE A 174 -3.40 2.31 24.20
CA ILE A 174 -4.05 3.32 25.05
C ILE A 174 -5.01 4.17 24.21
N LEU A 175 -4.55 4.70 23.09
CA LEU A 175 -5.36 5.60 22.26
C LEU A 175 -6.51 4.88 21.57
N LEU A 176 -6.32 3.63 21.15
CA LEU A 176 -7.39 2.80 20.62
C LEU A 176 -8.46 2.55 21.70
N GLY A 177 -8.05 2.22 22.92
CA GLY A 177 -8.96 2.03 24.06
C GLY A 177 -9.76 3.30 24.37
N VAL A 178 -9.09 4.44 24.47
CA VAL A 178 -9.73 5.75 24.69
C VAL A 178 -10.68 6.11 23.54
N GLY A 179 -10.26 5.90 22.29
CA GLY A 179 -11.08 6.15 21.11
C GLY A 179 -12.35 5.30 21.08
N LEU A 180 -12.25 4.01 21.40
CA LEU A 180 -13.40 3.10 21.46
C LEU A 180 -14.37 3.45 22.61
N LEU A 181 -13.85 3.90 23.76
CA LEU A 181 -14.69 4.32 24.89
C LEU A 181 -15.47 5.61 24.57
N ILE A 182 -14.83 6.59 23.91
CA ILE A 182 -15.44 7.88 23.58
C ILE A 182 -16.42 7.73 22.40
N HIS A 183 -16.08 6.91 21.40
CA HIS A 183 -16.85 6.74 20.16
C HIS A 183 -17.54 5.39 20.05
N TYR A 184 -17.92 4.80 21.19
CA TYR A 184 -18.63 3.53 21.20
C TYR A 184 -19.88 3.61 20.29
N PRO A 185 -20.03 2.72 19.29
CA PRO A 185 -21.13 2.80 18.34
C PRO A 185 -22.46 2.66 19.07
N ARG A 186 -23.18 3.78 19.23
CA ARG A 186 -24.54 3.80 19.78
C ARG A 186 -25.50 3.29 18.70
N LYS A 187 -26.48 2.48 19.10
CA LYS A 187 -27.54 2.00 18.19
C LYS A 187 -28.16 3.20 17.45
N PRO A 188 -28.43 3.09 16.14
CA PRO A 188 -29.16 4.13 15.43
C PRO A 188 -30.56 4.25 16.04
N GLU A 189 -30.85 5.36 16.70
CA GLU A 189 -32.17 5.66 17.21
C GLU A 189 -33.13 5.91 16.03
N GLY A 190 -34.10 5.02 15.86
CA GLY A 190 -35.42 5.35 15.30
C GLY A 190 -35.54 5.62 13.79
N LYS A 191 -35.30 4.62 12.94
CA LYS A 191 -35.98 4.56 11.62
C LYS A 191 -36.77 3.25 11.51
N PRO A 192 -38.12 3.28 11.41
CA PRO A 192 -38.91 2.08 11.14
C PRO A 192 -38.62 1.58 9.72
N LEU A 193 -38.62 0.25 9.57
CA LEU A 193 -38.49 -0.47 8.29
C LEU A 193 -39.68 -0.21 7.37
#